data_AF-F5LRF9-F1
#
_entry.id   AF-F5LRF9-F1
#
_cell.length_a   1.000
_cell.length_b   1.000
_cell.length_c   1.000
_cell.angle_alpha   90.00
_cell.angle_beta   90.00
_cell.angle_gamma   90.00
#
_symmetry.space_group_name_H-M   'P 1'
#
loop_
_entity.id
_entity.type
_entity.pdbx_description
1 polymer ?
#
loop_
_entity_poly.entity_id
_entity_poly.type
_entity_poly.pdbx_seq_one_letter_code
_entity_poly.pdbx_strand_id
1 'polypeptide(L)'
;MIHFSFKTNEESYALCYEIVECMMREFTIEESEAVCRINLQWSDMDFLDEDDIRYHETPDDWAYIIYYGHSSRWWARKNDPTLKPKPIHENANKGPIKWTFVPRGQESFIIKKALIDILLDPYSKEAEKDDAAIDLANILKMKKQLLSC
;
A
#
# COMPACT_ATOMS: atom_id res chain seq x y z
N MET A 1 18.92 -7.04 -7.14
CA MET A 1 17.92 -6.34 -7.96
C MET A 1 16.69 -6.20 -7.11
N ILE A 2 16.25 -4.96 -6.87
CA ILE A 2 15.11 -4.68 -6.00
C ILE A 2 13.82 -5.04 -6.73
N HIS A 3 12.86 -5.62 -6.02
CA HIS A 3 11.58 -6.02 -6.60
C HIS A 3 10.44 -5.20 -5.98
N PHE A 4 9.81 -4.36 -6.79
CA PHE A 4 8.58 -3.63 -6.43
C PHE A 4 7.34 -4.45 -6.77
N SER A 5 6.28 -4.34 -5.98
CA SER A 5 5.04 -5.11 -6.17
C SER A 5 4.13 -4.55 -7.28
N PHE A 6 4.34 -3.29 -7.66
CA PHE A 6 3.65 -2.60 -8.75
C PHE A 6 4.54 -2.55 -10.00
N LYS A 7 3.95 -2.30 -11.17
CA LYS A 7 4.72 -2.19 -12.41
C LYS A 7 5.47 -0.86 -12.48
N THR A 8 6.72 -0.93 -12.92
CA THR A 8 7.58 0.23 -13.16
C THR A 8 8.15 0.20 -14.58
N ASN A 9 8.45 1.36 -15.13
CA ASN A 9 9.32 1.52 -16.29
C ASN A 9 10.75 1.84 -15.80
N GLU A 10 11.67 2.19 -16.69
CA GLU A 10 13.07 2.47 -16.33
C GLU A 10 13.20 3.70 -15.41
N GLU A 11 12.45 4.77 -15.71
CA GLU A 11 12.49 6.03 -14.97
C GLU A 11 11.84 5.90 -13.58
N SER A 12 10.65 5.29 -13.50
CA SER A 12 9.98 5.09 -12.22
C SER A 12 10.74 4.10 -11.33
N TYR A 13 11.40 3.10 -11.91
CA TYR A 13 12.30 2.23 -11.17
C TYR A 13 13.49 3.02 -10.60
N ALA A 14 14.11 3.90 -11.39
CA ALA A 14 15.21 4.74 -10.93
C ALA A 14 14.78 5.65 -9.77
N LEU A 15 13.62 6.30 -9.88
CA LEU A 15 13.07 7.11 -8.79
C LEU A 15 12.84 6.27 -7.52
N CYS A 16 12.20 5.09 -7.66
CA CYS A 16 11.96 4.21 -6.52
C CYS A 16 13.26 3.73 -5.87
N TYR A 17 14.30 3.49 -6.67
CA TYR A 17 15.62 3.10 -6.18
C TYR A 17 16.27 4.24 -5.39
N GLU A 18 16.24 5.47 -5.89
CA GLU A 18 16.75 6.65 -5.17
C GLU A 18 16.02 6.88 -3.85
N ILE A 19 14.69 6.66 -3.82
CA ILE A 19 13.91 6.72 -2.58
C ILE A 19 14.41 5.67 -1.56
N VAL A 20 14.69 4.44 -2.01
CA VAL A 20 15.25 3.38 -1.13
C VAL A 20 16.60 3.82 -0.55
N GLU A 21 17.51 4.32 -1.39
CA GLU A 21 18.82 4.79 -0.93
C GLU A 21 18.69 5.94 0.08
N CYS A 22 17.79 6.89 -0.16
CA CYS A 22 17.51 7.98 0.76
C CYS A 22 16.94 7.48 2.10
N MET A 23 16.02 6.52 2.09
CA MET A 23 15.50 5.94 3.32
C MET A 23 16.58 5.23 4.15
N MET A 24 17.45 4.47 3.49
CA MET A 24 18.56 3.77 4.16
C MET A 24 19.55 4.76 4.77
N ARG A 25 19.87 5.85 4.05
CA ARG A 25 20.80 6.88 4.49
C ARG A 25 20.25 7.75 5.64
N GLU A 26 19.01 8.21 5.52
CA GLU A 26 18.42 9.20 6.44
C GLU A 26 17.79 8.55 7.67
N PHE A 27 17.18 7.36 7.53
CA PHE A 27 16.46 6.70 8.61
C PHE A 27 17.19 5.47 9.15
N THR A 28 18.32 5.08 8.56
CA THR A 28 19.12 3.91 8.98
C THR A 28 18.32 2.61 9.03
N ILE A 29 17.36 2.46 8.11
CA ILE A 29 16.59 1.22 7.93
C ILE A 29 17.22 0.30 6.87
N GLU A 30 16.85 -0.97 6.88
CA GLU A 30 17.31 -1.92 5.87
C GLU A 30 16.61 -1.71 4.52
N GLU A 31 17.28 -2.12 3.42
CA GLU A 31 16.72 -2.12 2.07
C GLU A 31 15.36 -2.83 2.02
N SER A 32 15.24 -3.98 2.70
CA SER A 32 14.01 -4.77 2.75
C SER A 32 12.83 -4.01 3.36
N GLU A 33 13.11 -3.18 4.38
CA GLU A 33 12.12 -2.35 5.05
C GLU A 33 11.70 -1.17 4.15
N ALA A 34 12.67 -0.50 3.54
CA ALA A 34 12.41 0.62 2.62
C ALA A 34 11.53 0.17 1.44
N VAL A 35 11.88 -0.96 0.82
CA VAL A 35 11.10 -1.55 -0.28
C VAL A 35 9.70 -1.94 0.19
N CYS A 36 9.57 -2.52 1.39
CA CYS A 36 8.26 -2.85 1.95
C CYS A 36 7.39 -1.59 2.13
N ARG A 37 7.95 -0.49 2.63
CA ARG A 37 7.23 0.77 2.81
C ARG A 37 6.78 1.37 1.48
N ILE A 38 7.63 1.37 0.47
CA ILE A 38 7.29 1.85 -0.89
C ILE A 38 6.18 0.98 -1.50
N ASN A 39 6.30 -0.34 -1.40
CA ASN A 39 5.29 -1.27 -1.88
C ASN A 39 3.94 -1.05 -1.19
N LEU A 40 3.91 -0.78 0.12
CA LEU A 40 2.67 -0.47 0.83
C LEU A 40 2.07 0.88 0.42
N GLN A 41 2.90 1.86 0.04
CA GLN A 41 2.41 3.17 -0.39
C GLN A 41 1.76 3.12 -1.78
N TRP A 42 2.29 2.31 -2.69
CA TRP A 42 1.90 2.30 -4.11
C TRP A 42 1.44 0.95 -4.63
N SER A 43 1.06 -0.01 -3.77
CA SER A 43 0.69 -1.38 -4.16
C SER A 43 -0.41 -1.43 -5.21
N ASP A 44 -1.33 -0.47 -5.18
CA ASP A 44 -2.56 -0.49 -5.96
C ASP A 44 -2.47 0.39 -7.22
N MET A 45 -1.30 0.96 -7.52
CA MET A 45 -1.10 1.90 -8.62
C MET A 45 0.14 1.54 -9.46
N ASP A 46 -0.08 1.21 -10.73
CA ASP A 46 1.00 1.09 -11.71
C ASP A 46 1.76 2.42 -11.83
N PHE A 47 3.08 2.38 -11.97
CA PHE A 47 3.96 3.56 -12.10
C PHE A 47 4.62 3.57 -13.47
N LEU A 48 3.80 3.87 -14.49
CA LEU A 48 4.18 3.73 -15.90
C LEU A 48 3.97 5.00 -16.73
N ASP A 49 3.16 5.94 -16.25
CA ASP A 49 2.86 7.19 -16.94
C ASP A 49 4.05 8.17 -16.83
N GLU A 50 4.35 8.90 -17.89
CA GLU A 50 5.43 9.90 -17.94
C GLU A 50 5.01 11.19 -17.20
N ASP A 51 3.71 11.50 -17.18
CA ASP A 51 3.15 12.66 -16.47
C ASP A 51 2.65 12.30 -15.06
N ASP A 52 3.16 11.22 -14.47
CA ASP A 52 2.72 10.74 -13.16
C ASP A 52 3.04 11.76 -12.05
N ILE A 53 2.06 11.99 -11.18
CA ILE A 53 2.18 12.97 -10.08
C ILE A 53 3.37 12.68 -9.15
N ARG A 54 3.81 11.42 -9.08
CA ARG A 54 4.97 11.02 -8.29
C ARG A 54 6.28 11.67 -8.76
N TYR A 55 6.38 12.09 -10.01
CA TYR A 55 7.56 12.80 -10.50
C TYR A 55 7.63 14.28 -10.09
N HIS A 56 6.56 14.85 -9.53
CA HIS A 56 6.57 16.25 -9.08
C HIS A 56 7.34 16.46 -7.76
N GLU A 57 7.55 15.40 -6.98
CA GLU A 57 8.26 15.47 -5.70
C GLU A 57 9.63 14.78 -5.82
N THR A 58 10.58 15.21 -4.99
CA THR A 58 11.93 14.63 -5.00
C THR A 58 11.98 13.27 -4.31
N PRO A 59 12.99 12.41 -4.60
CA PRO A 59 13.19 11.16 -3.87
C PRO A 59 13.30 11.35 -2.35
N ASP A 60 13.95 12.44 -1.92
CA ASP A 60 14.07 12.80 -0.50
C ASP A 60 12.68 13.09 0.09
N ASP A 61 11.86 13.91 -0.59
CA ASP A 61 10.51 14.24 -0.09
C ASP A 61 9.64 12.98 -0.01
N TRP A 62 9.69 12.12 -1.03
CA TRP A 62 9.00 10.83 -1.00
C TRP A 62 9.48 9.92 0.14
N ALA A 63 10.79 9.86 0.40
CA ALA A 63 11.33 9.06 1.49
C ALA A 63 10.72 9.48 2.84
N TYR A 64 10.65 10.79 3.11
CA TYR A 64 10.05 11.30 4.35
C TYR A 64 8.53 11.14 4.37
N ILE A 65 7.83 11.37 3.26
CA ILE A 65 6.38 11.17 3.14
C ILE A 65 6.01 9.72 3.42
N ILE A 66 6.73 8.75 2.86
CA ILE A 66 6.45 7.33 3.03
C ILE A 66 6.84 6.87 4.44
N TYR A 67 7.95 7.36 4.98
CA TYR A 67 8.46 6.93 6.28
C TYR A 67 7.64 7.48 7.45
N TYR A 68 7.28 8.77 7.44
CA TYR A 68 6.54 9.42 8.53
C TYR A 68 5.05 9.61 8.25
N GLY A 69 4.63 9.56 6.98
CA GLY A 69 3.29 9.95 6.56
C GLY A 69 3.15 11.46 6.42
N HIS A 70 2.38 11.90 5.42
CA HIS A 70 2.13 13.33 5.17
C HIS A 70 1.48 14.05 6.37
N SER A 71 0.63 13.36 7.14
CA SER A 71 -0.06 13.92 8.32
C SER A 71 0.87 14.26 9.50
N SER A 72 2.09 13.70 9.52
CA SER A 72 3.07 13.95 10.58
C SER A 72 3.69 15.35 10.54
N ARG A 73 3.54 16.07 9.42
CA ARG A 73 4.16 17.37 9.14
C ARG A 73 5.68 17.35 9.32
N TRP A 74 6.32 16.27 8.88
CA TRP A 74 7.76 16.04 9.02
C TRP A 74 8.61 17.22 8.52
N TRP A 75 8.17 17.93 7.48
CA TRP A 75 8.88 19.08 6.90
C TRP A 75 9.10 20.23 7.91
N ALA A 76 8.16 20.44 8.83
CA ALA A 76 8.27 21.45 9.88
C ALA A 76 9.01 20.93 11.14
N ARG A 77 9.32 19.63 11.18
CA ARG A 77 9.78 18.89 12.36
C ARG A 77 11.04 18.06 12.08
N LYS A 78 11.85 18.48 11.09
CA LYS A 78 12.94 17.68 10.52
C LYS A 78 14.07 17.27 11.49
N ASN A 79 14.06 17.73 12.75
CA ASN A 79 14.98 17.31 13.81
C ASN A 79 14.28 16.98 15.13
N ASP A 80 12.97 16.74 15.10
CA ASP A 80 12.18 16.48 16.29
C ASP A 80 12.30 15.00 16.71
N PRO A 81 12.88 14.69 17.88
CA PRO A 81 13.04 13.30 18.35
C PRO A 81 11.70 12.62 18.69
N THR A 82 10.61 13.39 18.78
CA THR A 82 9.27 12.86 19.02
C THR A 82 8.58 12.38 17.73
N LEU A 83 9.16 12.65 16.55
CA LEU A 83 8.64 12.16 15.29
C LEU A 83 8.77 10.63 15.23
N LYS A 84 7.64 9.94 15.02
CA LYS A 84 7.59 8.48 14.98
C LYS A 84 7.33 8.01 13.55
N PRO A 85 8.02 6.95 13.10
CA PRO A 85 7.75 6.36 11.79
C PRO A 85 6.32 5.85 11.71
N LYS A 86 5.74 5.92 10.50
CA LYS A 86 4.50 5.24 10.16
C LYS A 86 4.70 3.73 10.43
N PRO A 87 3.78 3.06 11.15
CA PRO A 87 3.81 1.61 11.29
C PRO A 87 3.71 0.92 9.93
N ILE A 88 4.55 -0.10 9.68
CA ILE A 88 4.50 -0.92 8.45
C ILE A 88 3.31 -1.88 8.45
N HIS A 89 2.75 -2.15 9.62
CA HIS A 89 1.56 -2.98 9.77
C HIS A 89 0.40 -2.09 10.20
N GLU A 90 -0.47 -1.68 9.25
CA GLU A 90 -1.77 -1.09 9.59
C GLU A 90 -2.70 -2.07 10.36
N ASN A 91 -2.22 -3.29 10.61
CA ASN A 91 -2.83 -4.26 11.52
C ASN A 91 -2.13 -4.36 12.89
N ALA A 92 -1.55 -3.30 13.47
CA ALA A 92 -0.95 -3.39 14.81
C ALA A 92 -1.94 -3.78 15.94
N ASN A 93 -3.25 -3.82 15.68
CA ASN A 93 -4.28 -4.38 16.58
C ASN A 93 -4.79 -5.78 16.18
N LYS A 94 -4.26 -6.40 15.12
CA LYS A 94 -4.50 -7.80 14.77
C LYS A 94 -3.14 -8.48 14.74
N GLY A 95 -2.90 -9.42 15.67
CA GLY A 95 -1.59 -10.01 15.97
C GLY A 95 -0.74 -10.43 14.75
N PRO A 96 0.57 -10.70 14.96
CA PRO A 96 1.57 -10.77 13.90
C PRO A 96 1.10 -11.65 12.75
N ILE A 97 0.99 -11.06 11.55
CA ILE A 97 0.73 -11.81 10.33
C ILE A 97 1.94 -12.71 10.11
N LYS A 98 1.81 -13.99 10.42
CA LYS A 98 2.76 -15.01 10.00
C LYS A 98 2.77 -15.02 8.48
N TRP A 99 3.82 -14.49 7.88
CA TRP A 99 4.14 -14.71 6.47
C TRP A 99 4.50 -16.19 6.28
N THR A 100 3.50 -17.04 6.11
CA THR A 100 3.75 -18.37 5.57
C THR A 100 3.94 -18.22 4.08
N PHE A 101 5.15 -18.52 3.59
CA PHE A 101 5.46 -18.67 2.17
C PHE A 101 4.32 -19.39 1.44
N VAL A 102 3.60 -18.69 0.56
CA VAL A 102 2.52 -19.26 -0.26
C VAL A 102 3.10 -19.56 -1.64
N PRO A 103 3.23 -20.84 -2.04
CA PRO A 103 3.65 -21.19 -3.38
C PRO A 103 2.63 -20.67 -4.42
N ARG A 104 3.13 -20.24 -5.58
CA ARG A 104 2.30 -19.80 -6.72
C ARG A 104 1.21 -20.83 -7.04
N GLY A 105 -0.05 -20.39 -7.10
CA GLY A 105 -1.22 -21.23 -7.40
C GLY A 105 -2.28 -21.38 -6.29
N GLN A 106 -2.09 -20.75 -5.13
CA GLN A 106 -3.05 -20.78 -3.99
C GLN A 106 -3.70 -19.40 -3.70
N GLU A 107 -3.66 -18.48 -4.66
CA GLU A 107 -4.15 -17.09 -4.51
C GLU A 107 -5.67 -17.00 -4.28
N SER A 108 -6.43 -18.03 -4.67
CA SER A 108 -7.90 -18.03 -4.62
C SER A 108 -8.51 -18.14 -3.22
N PHE A 109 -7.74 -18.56 -2.21
CA PHE A 109 -8.24 -18.70 -0.83
C PHE A 109 -8.09 -17.42 0.00
N ILE A 110 -7.05 -16.61 -0.25
CA ILE A 110 -6.80 -15.38 0.51
C ILE A 110 -7.84 -14.31 0.16
N ILE A 111 -8.17 -14.16 -1.13
CA ILE A 111 -9.18 -13.19 -1.58
C ILE A 111 -10.54 -13.51 -0.95
N LYS A 112 -10.94 -14.79 -0.89
CA LYS A 112 -12.23 -15.17 -0.27
C LYS A 112 -12.29 -14.85 1.21
N LYS A 113 -11.19 -15.06 1.95
CA LYS A 113 -11.15 -14.79 3.39
C LYS A 113 -11.08 -13.28 3.68
N ALA A 114 -10.26 -12.54 2.95
CA ALA A 114 -10.18 -11.08 3.07
C ALA A 114 -11.52 -10.41 2.70
N LEU A 115 -12.21 -10.85 1.64
CA LEU A 115 -13.54 -10.34 1.30
C LEU A 115 -14.57 -10.62 2.39
N ILE A 116 -14.53 -11.80 3.01
CA ILE A 116 -15.44 -12.17 4.10
C ILE A 116 -15.18 -11.31 5.34
N ASP A 117 -13.92 -11.04 5.67
CA ASP A 117 -13.56 -10.21 6.81
C ASP A 117 -13.90 -8.72 6.59
N ILE A 118 -13.87 -8.23 5.34
CA ILE A 118 -14.37 -6.90 4.95
C ILE A 118 -15.90 -6.84 5.05
N LEU A 119 -16.60 -7.88 4.59
CA LEU A 119 -18.07 -7.99 4.64
C LEU A 119 -18.62 -8.14 6.07
N LEU A 120 -17.80 -8.58 7.03
CA LEU A 120 -18.18 -8.78 8.42
C LEU A 120 -17.73 -7.63 9.34
N ASP A 121 -17.18 -6.54 8.79
CA ASP A 121 -16.80 -5.37 9.59
C ASP A 121 -18.04 -4.59 10.06
N PRO A 122 -18.32 -4.54 11.39
CA PRO A 122 -19.45 -3.81 11.93
C PRO A 122 -19.31 -2.27 11.82
N TYR A 123 -18.15 -1.74 11.44
CA TYR A 123 -17.92 -0.30 11.22
C TYR A 123 -18.35 0.20 9.84
N SER A 124 -18.80 -0.69 8.93
CA SER A 124 -19.36 -0.30 7.63
C SER A 124 -20.72 0.41 7.71
N LYS A 125 -21.38 0.41 8.88
CA LYS A 125 -22.72 1.01 9.06
C LYS A 125 -22.73 2.54 9.19
N GLU A 126 -21.58 3.19 9.24
CA GLU A 126 -21.50 4.65 9.36
C GLU A 126 -21.23 5.37 8.02
N ALA A 127 -21.03 4.61 6.94
CA ALA A 127 -20.89 5.14 5.57
C ALA A 127 -22.23 5.22 4.80
N GLU A 128 -23.37 5.04 5.49
CA GLU A 128 -24.68 4.90 4.85
C GLU A 128 -25.42 6.22 4.65
N LYS A 129 -24.73 7.31 4.26
CA LYS A 129 -25.44 8.55 3.91
C LYS A 129 -25.19 9.21 2.59
N ASP A 130 -24.08 9.05 1.89
CA ASP A 130 -23.90 9.77 0.63
C ASP A 130 -23.32 8.86 -0.49
N ASP A 131 -24.21 8.52 -1.43
CA ASP A 131 -23.97 8.29 -2.87
C ASP A 131 -23.21 7.08 -3.42
N ALA A 132 -22.90 6.04 -2.64
CA ALA A 132 -22.38 4.77 -3.19
C ALA A 132 -23.41 3.65 -3.27
N ALA A 133 -24.52 3.90 -4.00
CA ALA A 133 -25.32 2.80 -4.58
C ALA A 133 -24.53 2.17 -5.75
N ILE A 134 -23.34 1.64 -5.46
CA ILE A 134 -22.62 0.75 -6.37
C ILE A 134 -23.37 -0.59 -6.34
N ASP A 135 -24.37 -0.62 -7.22
CA ASP A 135 -25.11 -1.73 -7.79
C ASP A 135 -24.73 -3.15 -7.29
N LEU A 136 -25.12 -3.43 -6.04
CA LEU A 136 -25.07 -4.76 -5.43
C LEU A 136 -25.85 -5.79 -6.29
N ALA A 137 -26.84 -5.32 -7.07
CA ALA A 137 -27.60 -6.14 -7.99
C ALA A 137 -26.75 -6.60 -9.19
N ASN A 138 -25.84 -5.78 -9.72
CA ASN A 138 -24.88 -6.20 -10.75
C ASN A 138 -23.88 -7.23 -10.24
N ILE A 139 -23.37 -7.06 -9.00
CA ILE A 139 -22.45 -8.02 -8.39
C ILE A 139 -23.14 -9.38 -8.17
N LEU A 140 -24.40 -9.37 -7.70
CA LEU A 140 -25.20 -10.58 -7.54
C LEU A 140 -25.54 -11.25 -8.88
N LYS A 141 -25.77 -10.46 -9.94
CA LYS A 141 -26.04 -10.95 -11.29
C LYS A 141 -24.82 -11.64 -11.90
N MET A 142 -23.62 -11.08 -11.73
CA MET A 142 -22.36 -11.70 -12.17
C MET A 142 -22.07 -13.02 -11.43
N LYS A 143 -22.40 -13.10 -10.13
CA LYS A 143 -22.26 -14.33 -9.34
C LYS A 143 -23.12 -15.48 -9.86
N LYS A 144 -24.29 -15.20 -10.41
CA LYS A 144 -25.22 -16.23 -10.92
C LYS A 144 -24.76 -16.83 -12.26
N GLN A 145 -24.05 -16.06 -13.08
CA GLN A 145 -23.46 -16.55 -14.34
C GLN A 145 -22.20 -17.40 -14.11
N LEU A 146 -21.38 -17.07 -13.11
CA LEU A 146 -20.17 -17.83 -12.78
C LEU A 146 -20.43 -19.19 -12.11
N LEU A 147 -21.64 -19.42 -11.60
CA LEU A 147 -22.04 -20.67 -10.95
C LEU A 147 -22.85 -21.61 -11.86
N SER A 148 -23.04 -21.25 -13.14
CA SER A 148 -23.76 -22.07 -14.13
C SER A 148 -22.89 -22.60 -15.27
N CYS A 149 -21.56 -22.63 -15.10
CA CYS A 149 -20.63 -23.31 -16.01
C CYS A 149 -19.83 -24.37 -15.26
#